data_AF-A0A9D1PSY3-F1
#
_entry.id   AF-A0A9D1PSY3-F1
#
_cell.length_a   1.000
_cell.length_b   1.000
_cell.length_c   1.000
_cell.angle_alpha   90.00
_cell.angle_beta   90.00
_cell.angle_gamma   90.00
#
_symmetry.space_group_name_H-M   'P 1'
#
loop_
_entity.id
_entity.type
_entity.pdbx_description
1 polymer ?
#
loop_
_entity_poly.entity_id
_entity_poly.type
_entity_poly.pdbx_seq_one_letter_code
_entity_poly.pdbx_strand_id
1 'polypeptide(L)'
;MVSEKNFENYLMLLTRIYDKRKVLQQRENSVLKILFYTPFYAKAKNPERVALVNMCNYFLYSSKITKDIFHHNEYDDDELFIRISLLYNIPDGDELIIEKGKLVLELIMLQDHFADMEADLQNAKYNPILSGKWDYYELRKRIISRIDSIKSAEYDAAISIRDAFEQNFWMV
;
A
#
# COMPACT_ATOMS: atom_id res chain seq x y z
N MET A 1 -18.75 -11.44 5.55
CA MET A 1 -17.91 -10.24 5.64
C MET A 1 -16.56 -10.66 6.19
N VAL A 2 -15.46 -10.26 5.56
CA VAL A 2 -14.12 -10.54 6.06
C VAL A 2 -13.91 -9.73 7.36
N SER A 3 -13.27 -10.33 8.37
CA SER A 3 -13.13 -9.74 9.71
C SER A 3 -11.67 -9.57 10.12
N GLU A 4 -11.43 -8.80 11.18
CA GLU A 4 -10.10 -8.67 11.80
C GLU A 4 -9.50 -10.02 12.21
N LYS A 5 -10.34 -10.96 12.65
CA LYS A 5 -9.91 -12.34 12.95
C LYS A 5 -9.40 -13.06 11.70
N ASN A 6 -9.99 -12.78 10.53
CA ASN A 6 -9.47 -13.34 9.28
C ASN A 6 -8.08 -12.76 8.96
N PHE A 7 -7.90 -11.45 9.10
CA PHE A 7 -6.60 -10.79 8.89
C PHE A 7 -5.51 -11.37 9.81
N GLU A 8 -5.80 -11.50 11.10
CA GLU A 8 -4.88 -12.09 12.09
C GLU A 8 -4.50 -13.53 11.76
N ASN A 9 -5.42 -14.35 11.25
CA ASN A 9 -5.10 -15.70 10.81
C ASN A 9 -4.10 -15.72 9.63
N TYR A 10 -4.20 -14.75 8.72
CA TYR A 10 -3.26 -14.62 7.59
C TYR A 10 -1.90 -14.13 8.05
N LEU A 11 -1.83 -13.19 8.99
CA LEU A 11 -0.58 -12.82 9.65
C LEU A 11 0.07 -14.05 10.29
N MET A 12 -0.69 -14.86 11.03
CA MET A 12 -0.18 -16.10 11.62
C MET A 12 0.33 -17.09 10.57
N LEU A 13 -0.34 -17.20 9.42
CA LEU A 13 0.15 -18.02 8.30
C LEU A 13 1.50 -17.52 7.78
N LEU A 14 1.65 -16.20 7.61
CA LEU A 14 2.89 -15.57 7.15
C LEU A 14 4.06 -15.76 8.11
N THR A 15 3.81 -15.95 9.42
CA THR A 15 4.88 -16.30 10.38
C THR A 15 5.54 -17.66 10.12
N ARG A 16 4.97 -18.49 9.24
CA ARG A 16 5.58 -19.76 8.80
C ARG A 16 6.58 -19.58 7.66
N ILE A 17 6.57 -18.41 7.01
CA ILE A 17 7.40 -18.09 5.84
C ILE A 17 8.41 -17.00 6.21
N TYR A 18 7.98 -15.99 6.97
CA TYR A 18 8.77 -14.82 7.36
C TYR A 18 9.04 -14.80 8.86
N ASP A 19 9.98 -13.96 9.28
CA ASP A 19 10.30 -13.76 10.70
C ASP A 19 9.04 -13.38 11.51
N LYS A 20 8.74 -14.17 12.53
CA LYS A 20 7.53 -14.02 13.34
C LYS A 20 7.42 -12.64 13.98
N ARG A 21 8.52 -12.05 14.49
CA ARG A 21 8.46 -10.75 15.17
C ARG A 21 8.12 -9.65 14.17
N LYS A 22 8.79 -9.66 13.01
CA LYS A 22 8.51 -8.70 11.93
C LYS A 22 7.07 -8.76 11.47
N VAL A 23 6.52 -9.95 11.25
CA VAL A 23 5.13 -10.12 10.82
C VAL A 23 4.15 -9.59 11.88
N LEU A 24 4.34 -9.94 13.14
CA LEU A 24 3.43 -9.54 14.21
C LEU A 24 3.48 -8.03 14.54
N GLN A 25 4.58 -7.34 14.20
CA GLN A 25 4.66 -5.88 14.28
C GLN A 25 3.77 -5.17 13.24
N GLN A 26 3.33 -5.87 12.18
CA GLN A 26 2.50 -5.28 11.11
C GLN A 26 0.99 -5.37 11.36
N ARG A 27 0.55 -5.75 12.57
CA ARG A 27 -0.88 -5.91 12.88
C ARG A 27 -1.70 -4.65 12.62
N GLU A 28 -1.12 -3.48 12.88
CA GLU A 28 -1.80 -2.20 12.66
C GLU A 28 -1.39 -1.51 11.36
N ASN A 29 -0.66 -2.20 10.49
CA ASN A 29 -0.16 -1.62 9.25
C ASN A 29 -1.29 -1.45 8.22
N SER A 30 -1.56 -0.20 7.84
CA SER A 30 -2.64 0.15 6.93
C SER A 30 -2.42 -0.38 5.51
N VAL A 31 -1.18 -0.38 4.99
CA VAL A 31 -0.84 -0.97 3.70
C VAL A 31 -1.20 -2.45 3.68
N LEU A 32 -0.82 -3.19 4.70
CA LEU A 32 -1.09 -4.62 4.79
C LEU A 32 -2.59 -4.92 4.92
N LYS A 33 -3.32 -4.09 5.69
CA LYS A 33 -4.80 -4.16 5.78
C LYS A 33 -5.44 -3.89 4.41
N ILE A 34 -4.98 -2.90 3.65
CA ILE A 34 -5.50 -2.62 2.29
C ILE A 34 -5.25 -3.80 1.35
N LEU A 35 -4.03 -4.33 1.35
CA LEU A 35 -3.64 -5.48 0.52
C LEU A 35 -4.47 -6.74 0.84
N PHE A 36 -4.83 -6.90 2.11
CA PHE A 36 -5.66 -8.01 2.57
C PHE A 36 -7.14 -7.80 2.28
N TYR A 37 -7.72 -6.68 2.67
CA TYR A 37 -9.17 -6.45 2.65
C TYR A 37 -9.72 -6.18 1.25
N THR A 38 -8.96 -5.50 0.39
CA THR A 38 -9.51 -5.04 -0.89
C THR A 38 -9.99 -6.16 -1.81
N PRO A 39 -9.28 -7.29 -1.98
CA PRO A 39 -9.79 -8.42 -2.77
C PRO A 39 -11.17 -8.94 -2.31
N PHE A 40 -11.43 -8.95 -1.00
CA PHE A 40 -12.71 -9.41 -0.45
C PHE A 40 -13.83 -8.41 -0.73
N TYR A 41 -13.60 -7.12 -0.48
CA TYR A 41 -14.61 -6.08 -0.75
C TYR A 41 -14.88 -5.88 -2.23
N ALA A 42 -13.86 -6.08 -3.07
CA ALA A 42 -14.01 -6.12 -4.52
C ALA A 42 -14.76 -7.38 -5.01
N LYS A 43 -15.03 -8.37 -4.15
CA LYS A 43 -15.65 -9.64 -4.54
C LYS A 43 -14.89 -10.33 -5.68
N ALA A 44 -13.56 -10.28 -5.62
CA ALA A 44 -12.71 -11.03 -6.56
C ALA A 44 -13.06 -12.52 -6.51
N LYS A 45 -12.83 -13.26 -7.60
CA LYS A 45 -13.14 -14.69 -7.74
C LYS A 45 -12.39 -15.57 -6.74
N ASN A 46 -11.19 -15.17 -6.32
CA ASN A 46 -10.39 -15.89 -5.33
C ASN A 46 -9.70 -14.91 -4.37
N PRO A 47 -10.47 -14.25 -3.49
CA PRO A 47 -9.98 -13.12 -2.71
C PRO A 47 -8.92 -13.57 -1.70
N GLU A 48 -9.01 -14.80 -1.15
CA GLU A 48 -8.00 -15.38 -0.27
C GLU A 48 -6.62 -15.46 -0.94
N ARG A 49 -6.58 -16.01 -2.16
CA ARG A 49 -5.32 -16.16 -2.91
C ARG A 49 -4.72 -14.80 -3.23
N VAL A 50 -5.54 -13.88 -3.72
CA VAL A 50 -5.08 -12.54 -4.10
C VAL A 50 -4.56 -11.79 -2.87
N ALA A 51 -5.29 -11.81 -1.76
CA ALA A 51 -4.89 -11.18 -0.51
C ALA A 51 -3.54 -11.74 -0.01
N LEU A 52 -3.39 -13.07 0.03
CA LEU A 52 -2.14 -13.70 0.48
C LEU A 52 -0.94 -13.31 -0.42
N VAL A 53 -1.12 -13.33 -1.74
CA VAL A 53 -0.05 -12.95 -2.68
C VAL A 53 0.36 -11.50 -2.48
N ASN A 54 -0.60 -10.57 -2.40
CA ASN A 54 -0.33 -9.16 -2.16
C ASN A 54 0.40 -8.94 -0.82
N MET A 55 -0.01 -9.62 0.25
CA MET A 55 0.68 -9.57 1.55
C MET A 55 2.10 -10.15 1.48
N CYS A 56 2.32 -11.27 0.79
CA CYS A 56 3.67 -11.81 0.58
C CYS A 56 4.57 -10.83 -0.19
N ASN A 57 4.02 -10.18 -1.22
CA ASN A 57 4.73 -9.15 -1.96
C ASN A 57 5.11 -7.98 -1.05
N TYR A 58 4.24 -7.56 -0.12
CA TYR A 58 4.59 -6.53 0.86
C TYR A 58 5.85 -6.88 1.66
N PHE A 59 5.92 -8.10 2.22
CA PHE A 59 7.09 -8.54 2.98
C PHE A 59 8.35 -8.69 2.11
N LEU A 60 8.19 -9.07 0.85
CA LEU A 60 9.29 -9.10 -0.11
C LEU A 60 9.81 -7.68 -0.40
N TYR A 61 8.91 -6.72 -0.66
CA TYR A 61 9.26 -5.32 -0.91
C TYR A 61 9.94 -4.67 0.30
N SER A 62 9.46 -5.02 1.49
CA SER A 62 9.90 -4.53 2.79
C SER A 62 11.22 -5.15 3.28
N SER A 63 11.68 -6.24 2.67
CA SER A 63 12.87 -6.95 3.14
C SER A 63 14.14 -6.18 2.82
N LYS A 64 15.04 -6.06 3.81
CA LYS A 64 16.38 -5.46 3.63
C LYS A 64 17.21 -6.09 2.50
N ILE A 65 16.93 -7.35 2.15
CA ILE A 65 17.67 -8.10 1.13
C ILE A 65 17.28 -7.62 -0.28
N THR A 66 16.03 -7.21 -0.46
CA THR A 66 15.41 -6.90 -1.76
C THR A 66 15.02 -5.44 -1.89
N LYS A 67 15.14 -4.65 -0.81
CA LYS A 67 14.72 -3.25 -0.77
C LYS A 67 15.34 -2.42 -1.90
N ASP A 68 16.63 -2.63 -2.20
CA ASP A 68 17.35 -1.89 -3.23
C ASP A 68 16.81 -2.16 -4.64
N ILE A 69 16.25 -3.35 -4.89
CA ILE A 69 15.62 -3.72 -6.17
C ILE A 69 14.30 -2.97 -6.35
N PHE A 70 13.61 -2.67 -5.25
CA PHE A 70 12.31 -2.00 -5.25
C PHE A 70 12.39 -0.53 -4.84
N HIS A 71 13.58 0.06 -4.77
CA HIS A 71 13.74 1.50 -4.55
C HIS A 71 13.24 2.27 -5.77
N HIS A 72 12.53 3.36 -5.49
CA HIS A 72 12.06 4.29 -6.52
C HIS A 72 13.25 4.84 -7.30
N ASN A 73 13.18 4.80 -8.62
CA ASN A 73 14.14 5.41 -9.51
C ASN A 73 13.44 6.24 -10.60
N GLU A 74 14.22 6.87 -11.47
CA GLU A 74 13.70 7.75 -12.54
C GLU A 74 12.76 7.06 -13.53
N TYR A 75 12.84 5.74 -13.72
CA TYR A 75 11.90 4.99 -14.58
C TYR A 75 10.50 4.85 -13.95
N ASP A 76 10.39 5.11 -12.64
CA ASP A 76 9.12 5.07 -11.90
C ASP A 76 8.42 6.45 -11.83
N ASP A 77 9.02 7.51 -12.41
CA ASP A 77 8.50 8.88 -12.27
C ASP A 77 7.21 9.14 -13.05
N ASP A 78 7.12 8.56 -14.25
CA ASP A 78 6.03 8.82 -15.21
C ASP A 78 4.69 8.25 -14.72
N GLU A 79 4.76 7.18 -13.94
CA GLU A 79 3.61 6.58 -13.28
C GLU A 79 3.95 6.23 -11.84
N LEU A 80 3.44 7.03 -10.90
CA LEU A 80 3.36 6.74 -9.45
C LEU A 80 2.93 5.27 -9.16
N PHE A 81 2.25 4.65 -10.12
CA PHE A 81 1.58 3.37 -10.03
C PHE A 81 2.42 2.18 -10.43
N ILE A 82 3.48 2.35 -11.23
CA ILE A 82 4.26 1.21 -11.74
C ILE A 82 4.77 0.37 -10.57
N ARG A 83 5.28 1.03 -9.54
CA ARG A 83 5.80 0.37 -8.34
C ARG A 83 4.70 -0.31 -7.50
N ILE A 84 3.53 0.32 -7.39
CA ILE A 84 2.38 -0.25 -6.65
C ILE A 84 1.79 -1.45 -7.36
N SER A 85 1.79 -1.47 -8.70
CA SER A 85 1.18 -2.54 -9.50
C SER A 85 1.74 -3.94 -9.23
N LEU A 86 3.00 -4.01 -8.81
CA LEU A 86 3.67 -5.26 -8.44
C LEU A 86 3.31 -5.73 -7.02
N LEU A 87 2.95 -4.79 -6.14
CA LEU A 87 2.49 -5.06 -4.79
C LEU A 87 0.99 -5.38 -4.73
N TYR A 88 0.22 -4.69 -5.58
CA TYR A 88 -1.24 -4.65 -5.57
C TYR A 88 -1.76 -5.08 -6.94
N ASN A 89 -2.11 -6.36 -7.08
CA ASN A 89 -2.67 -6.90 -8.32
C ASN A 89 -3.95 -7.70 -8.03
N ILE A 90 -5.10 -7.12 -8.38
CA ILE A 90 -6.41 -7.76 -8.23
C ILE A 90 -7.02 -7.90 -9.64
N PRO A 91 -7.02 -9.11 -10.23
CA PRO A 91 -7.32 -9.28 -11.66
C PRO A 91 -8.79 -9.17 -12.02
N ASP A 92 -9.69 -9.23 -11.04
CA ASP A 92 -11.14 -9.19 -11.24
C ASP A 92 -11.87 -8.73 -9.98
N GLY A 93 -13.13 -8.30 -10.13
CA GLY A 93 -13.99 -7.82 -9.05
C GLY A 93 -14.62 -6.48 -9.39
N ASP A 94 -15.11 -5.79 -8.37
CA ASP A 94 -15.59 -4.42 -8.44
C ASP A 94 -14.40 -3.46 -8.66
N GLU A 95 -14.29 -2.97 -9.89
CA GLU A 95 -13.21 -2.09 -10.34
C GLU A 95 -13.11 -0.81 -9.51
N LEU A 96 -14.21 -0.28 -9.00
CA LEU A 96 -14.19 0.94 -8.19
C LEU A 96 -13.58 0.69 -6.81
N ILE A 97 -13.85 -0.47 -6.21
CA ILE A 97 -13.24 -0.85 -4.93
C ILE A 97 -11.74 -1.13 -5.10
N ILE A 98 -11.37 -1.77 -6.21
CA ILE A 98 -9.96 -2.03 -6.56
C ILE A 98 -9.23 -0.68 -6.77
N GLU A 99 -9.82 0.22 -7.55
CA GLU A 99 -9.28 1.56 -7.76
C GLU A 99 -9.14 2.31 -6.44
N LYS A 100 -10.16 2.26 -5.57
CA LYS A 100 -10.12 2.92 -4.27
C LYS A 100 -8.97 2.42 -3.40
N GLY A 101 -8.74 1.10 -3.32
CA GLY A 101 -7.61 0.56 -2.58
C GLY A 101 -6.26 0.95 -3.16
N LYS A 102 -6.16 0.97 -4.49
CA LYS A 102 -4.97 1.45 -5.19
C LYS A 102 -4.66 2.92 -4.87
N LEU A 103 -5.67 3.80 -4.97
CA LEU A 103 -5.53 5.23 -4.66
C LEU A 103 -5.11 5.48 -3.21
N VAL A 104 -5.61 4.69 -2.25
CA VAL A 104 -5.16 4.82 -0.85
C VAL A 104 -3.69 4.45 -0.72
N LEU A 105 -3.21 3.37 -1.37
CA LEU A 105 -1.80 3.01 -1.36
C LEU A 105 -0.92 4.10 -1.99
N GLU A 106 -1.35 4.69 -3.09
CA GLU A 106 -0.66 5.80 -3.77
C GLU A 106 -0.50 7.00 -2.86
N LEU A 107 -1.54 7.29 -2.08
CA LEU A 107 -1.58 8.40 -1.16
C LEU A 107 -0.61 8.22 0.01
N ILE A 108 -0.54 7.00 0.57
CA ILE A 108 0.44 6.64 1.60
C ILE A 108 1.86 6.79 1.01
N MET A 109 2.11 6.27 -0.19
CA MET A 109 3.43 6.36 -0.83
C MET A 109 3.85 7.81 -1.10
N LEU A 110 2.92 8.64 -1.59
CA LEU A 110 3.16 10.07 -1.82
C LEU A 110 3.49 10.78 -0.50
N GLN A 111 2.79 10.42 0.58
CA GLN A 111 3.03 10.97 1.92
C GLN A 111 4.40 10.57 2.47
N ASP A 112 4.82 9.32 2.28
CA ASP A 112 6.16 8.84 2.65
C ASP A 112 7.26 9.64 1.96
N HIS A 113 7.17 9.77 0.63
CA HIS A 113 8.16 10.56 -0.12
C HIS A 113 8.21 12.01 0.35
N PHE A 114 7.06 12.59 0.71
CA PHE A 114 7.01 13.96 1.24
C PHE A 114 7.64 14.08 2.63
N ALA A 115 7.37 13.12 3.52
CA ALA A 115 7.95 13.06 4.86
C ALA A 115 9.46 12.83 4.83
N ASP A 116 9.94 12.03 3.88
CA ASP A 116 11.35 11.65 3.75
C ASP A 116 12.20 12.68 2.98
N MET A 117 11.61 13.75 2.43
CA MET A 117 12.32 14.74 1.60
C MET A 117 13.62 15.24 2.24
N GLU A 118 13.60 15.66 3.50
CA GLU A 118 14.80 16.21 4.15
C GLU A 118 15.88 15.13 4.33
N ALA A 119 15.48 13.94 4.77
CA ALA A 119 16.40 12.82 4.97
C ALA A 119 16.99 12.33 3.64
N ASP A 120 16.20 12.25 2.58
CA ASP A 120 16.64 11.84 1.25
C ASP A 120 17.64 12.85 0.66
N LEU A 121 17.38 14.15 0.84
CA LEU A 121 18.30 15.21 0.43
C LEU A 121 19.66 15.08 1.13
N GLN A 122 19.66 14.87 2.45
CA GLN A 122 20.89 14.71 3.24
C GLN A 122 21.69 13.47 2.85
N ASN A 123 21.01 12.39 2.45
CA ASN A 123 21.61 11.12 2.09
C ASN A 123 21.90 10.96 0.59
N ALA A 124 21.72 12.01 -0.21
CA ALA A 124 21.82 11.98 -1.67
C ALA A 124 20.99 10.85 -2.32
N LYS A 125 19.81 10.57 -1.75
CA LYS A 125 18.86 9.61 -2.30
C LYS A 125 17.91 10.32 -3.26
N TYR A 126 17.50 9.58 -4.29
CA TYR A 126 16.52 10.08 -5.23
C TYR A 126 15.14 10.19 -4.56
N ASN A 127 14.49 11.34 -4.74
CA ASN A 127 13.12 11.58 -4.30
C ASN A 127 12.36 12.34 -5.40
N PRO A 128 11.24 11.82 -5.91
CA PRO A 128 10.52 12.39 -7.06
C PRO A 128 9.89 13.76 -6.76
N ILE A 129 9.67 14.10 -5.49
CA ILE A 129 9.16 15.41 -5.10
C ILE A 129 10.30 16.44 -5.13
N LEU A 130 11.49 16.08 -4.62
CA LEU A 130 12.67 16.94 -4.68
C LEU A 130 13.16 17.19 -6.12
N SER A 131 13.01 16.21 -7.01
CA SER A 131 13.38 16.33 -8.41
C SER A 131 12.37 17.17 -9.24
N GLY A 132 11.25 17.57 -8.64
CA GLY A 132 10.18 18.32 -9.31
C GLY A 132 9.33 17.49 -10.27
N LYS A 133 9.52 16.16 -10.29
CA LYS A 133 8.72 15.23 -11.10
C LYS A 133 7.30 15.10 -10.55
N TRP A 134 7.17 15.10 -9.23
CA TRP A 134 5.89 15.04 -8.54
C TRP A 134 5.58 16.35 -7.82
N ASP A 135 4.48 16.99 -8.20
CA ASP A 135 3.87 18.04 -7.39
C ASP A 135 3.03 17.39 -6.28
N TYR A 136 3.58 17.37 -5.07
CA TYR A 136 2.93 16.75 -3.92
C TYR A 136 1.52 17.28 -3.68
N TYR A 137 1.32 18.60 -3.71
CA TYR A 137 0.04 19.19 -3.33
C TYR A 137 -1.04 18.93 -4.38
N GLU A 138 -0.69 19.04 -5.67
CA GLU A 138 -1.61 18.75 -6.76
C GLU A 138 -1.94 17.25 -6.84
N LEU A 139 -0.95 16.36 -6.73
CA LEU A 139 -1.16 14.91 -6.72
C LEU A 139 -2.04 14.50 -5.54
N ARG A 140 -1.72 14.97 -4.34
CA ARG A 140 -2.48 14.66 -3.11
C ARG A 140 -3.94 15.09 -3.27
N LYS A 141 -4.19 16.31 -3.73
CA LYS A 141 -5.53 16.83 -3.95
C LYS A 141 -6.30 15.99 -4.96
N ARG A 142 -5.67 15.61 -6.07
CA ARG A 142 -6.26 14.76 -7.11
C ARG A 142 -6.64 13.38 -6.58
N ILE A 143 -5.73 12.73 -5.85
CA ILE A 143 -5.95 11.39 -5.30
C ILE A 143 -7.09 11.41 -4.27
N ILE A 144 -7.07 12.35 -3.32
CA ILE A 144 -8.13 12.50 -2.31
C ILE A 144 -9.49 12.73 -2.98
N SER A 145 -9.56 13.65 -3.94
CA SER A 145 -10.81 13.92 -4.66
C SER A 145 -11.34 12.68 -5.37
N ARG A 146 -10.46 11.81 -5.88
CA ARG A 146 -10.88 10.57 -6.53
C ARG A 146 -11.37 9.53 -5.52
N ILE A 147 -10.65 9.34 -4.41
CA ILE A 147 -11.07 8.47 -3.30
C ILE A 147 -12.46 8.86 -2.82
N ASP A 148 -12.68 10.15 -2.57
CA ASP A 148 -13.96 10.68 -2.08
C ASP A 148 -15.11 10.49 -3.07
N SER A 149 -14.81 10.42 -4.37
CA SER A 149 -15.81 10.15 -5.42
C SER A 149 -16.32 8.71 -5.43
N ILE A 150 -15.55 7.77 -4.87
CA ILE A 150 -15.89 6.34 -4.83
C ILE A 150 -16.54 6.03 -3.48
N LYS A 151 -17.87 5.84 -3.46
CA LYS A 151 -18.63 5.58 -2.22
C LYS A 151 -18.65 4.10 -1.88
N SER A 152 -18.15 3.74 -0.69
CA SER A 152 -18.25 2.37 -0.17
C SER A 152 -18.15 2.35 1.35
N ALA A 153 -19.31 2.38 2.02
CA ALA A 153 -19.37 2.44 3.48
C ALA A 153 -18.73 1.23 4.17
N GLU A 154 -18.89 0.03 3.60
CA GLU A 154 -18.29 -1.19 4.17
C GLU A 154 -16.75 -1.17 4.06
N TYR A 155 -16.22 -0.71 2.92
CA TYR A 155 -14.78 -0.57 2.71
C TYR A 155 -14.19 0.50 3.63
N ASP A 156 -14.85 1.65 3.73
CA ASP A 156 -14.43 2.78 4.56
C ASP A 156 -14.48 2.45 6.06
N ALA A 157 -15.38 1.55 6.48
CA ALA A 157 -15.43 1.06 7.85
C ALA A 157 -14.30 0.05 8.17
N ALA A 158 -13.84 -0.70 7.17
CA ALA A 158 -12.79 -1.71 7.34
C ALA A 158 -11.38 -1.14 7.23
N ILE A 159 -11.21 -0.10 6.42
CA ILE A 159 -9.94 0.59 6.20
C ILE A 159 -10.15 2.04 6.58
N SER A 160 -9.56 2.44 7.71
CA SER A 160 -9.51 3.85 8.08
C SER A 160 -8.56 4.57 7.15
N ILE A 161 -9.11 5.13 6.06
CA ILE A 161 -8.36 5.97 5.11
C ILE A 161 -7.69 7.13 5.86
N ARG A 162 -8.33 7.63 6.93
CA ARG A 162 -7.77 8.65 7.80
C ARG A 162 -6.48 8.19 8.48
N ASP A 163 -6.49 7.00 9.08
CA ASP A 163 -5.33 6.48 9.82
C ASP A 163 -4.20 6.06 8.86
N ALA A 164 -4.55 5.67 7.64
CA ALA A 164 -3.58 5.38 6.59
C ALA A 164 -2.67 6.58 6.28
N PHE A 165 -3.15 7.82 6.44
CA PHE A 165 -2.34 9.04 6.19
C PHE A 165 -1.24 9.30 7.22
N GLU A 166 -1.38 8.76 8.42
CA GLU A 166 -0.46 9.03 9.53
C GLU A 166 0.63 7.96 9.65
N GLN A 167 0.65 6.99 8.74
CA GLN A 167 1.57 5.85 8.77
C GLN A 167 2.62 5.92 7.67
N ASN A 168 3.82 5.44 7.99
CA ASN A 168 4.86 5.19 6.99
C ASN A 168 4.51 3.93 6.16
N PHE A 169 4.62 4.01 4.84
CA PHE A 169 4.48 2.91 3.88
C PHE A 169 5.44 1.75 4.21
N TRP A 170 6.64 2.07 4.70
CA TRP A 170 7.66 1.10 5.11
C TRP A 170 7.75 0.96 6.63
N MET A 171 6.85 0.21 7.25
CA MET A 171 7.09 -0.24 8.63
C MET A 171 7.78 -1.61 8.58
N VAL A 172 9.11 -1.63 8.76
CA VAL A 172 9.90 -2.87 8.87
C VAL A 172 11.05 -2.73 9.85
#